data_AF-A0AAW9YRZ7-F1
#
_entry.id   AF-A0AAW9YRZ7-F1
#
_cell.length_a   1.000
_cell.length_b   1.000
_cell.length_c   1.000
_cell.angle_alpha   90.00
_cell.angle_beta   90.00
_cell.angle_gamma   90.00
#
_symmetry.space_group_name_H-M   'P 1'
#
loop_
_entity.id
_entity.type
_entity.pdbx_description
1 polymer ?
#
loop_
_entity_poly.entity_id
_entity_poly.type
_entity_poly.pdbx_seq_one_letter_code
_entity_poly.pdbx_strand_id
1 'polypeptide(L)'
;MNWELKNIISEIEIVKEKLDDITTAHTWFVDGNYVLDDISSHSDLKEYGFKYKEHRIHNNHILDLLMVYMKRFDDLIKEFEQIEKASSENFGEESLNA
;
A
#
# COMPACT_ATOMS: atom_id res chain seq x y z
N MET A 1 7.38 12.44 -22.79
CA MET A 1 6.43 11.93 -21.78
C MET A 1 5.67 13.10 -21.22
N ASN A 2 4.32 13.08 -21.31
CA ASN A 2 3.43 14.10 -20.78
C ASN A 2 3.76 14.36 -19.30
N TRP A 3 3.71 15.62 -18.85
CA TRP A 3 4.01 15.99 -17.46
C TRP A 3 3.03 15.33 -16.47
N GLU A 4 1.79 15.10 -16.90
CA GLU A 4 0.76 14.39 -16.14
C GLU A 4 1.17 12.92 -15.88
N LEU A 5 1.70 12.24 -16.89
CA LEU A 5 2.21 10.86 -16.74
C LEU A 5 3.43 10.80 -15.80
N LYS A 6 4.31 11.82 -15.84
CA LYS A 6 5.42 11.92 -14.89
C LYS A 6 4.91 12.09 -13.46
N ASN A 7 3.86 12.87 -13.26
CA ASN A 7 3.25 13.07 -11.95
C ASN A 7 2.65 11.77 -11.40
N ILE A 8 1.90 11.02 -12.22
CA ILE A 8 1.35 9.72 -11.82
C ILE A 8 2.45 8.74 -11.43
N ILE A 9 3.54 8.65 -12.22
CA ILE A 9 4.66 7.77 -11.89
C ILE A 9 5.29 8.16 -10.54
N SER A 10 5.50 9.46 -10.30
CA SER A 10 6.03 9.95 -9.02
C SER A 10 5.11 9.60 -7.85
N GLU A 11 3.79 9.70 -8.02
CA GLU A 11 2.83 9.33 -6.99
C GLU A 11 2.81 7.82 -6.71
N ILE A 12 2.94 6.99 -7.76
CA ILE A 12 3.08 5.53 -7.61
C ILE A 12 4.34 5.19 -6.81
N GLU A 13 5.46 5.86 -7.09
CA GLU A 13 6.72 5.67 -6.35
C GLU A 13 6.56 6.02 -4.86
N ILE A 14 5.86 7.11 -4.55
CA ILE A 14 5.56 7.51 -3.16
C ILE A 14 4.69 6.45 -2.46
N VAL A 15 3.61 5.98 -3.11
CA VAL A 15 2.75 4.93 -2.53
C VAL A 15 3.54 3.65 -2.28
N LYS A 16 4.43 3.27 -3.21
CA LYS A 16 5.31 2.11 -3.04
C LYS A 16 6.24 2.27 -1.84
N GLU A 17 6.88 3.42 -1.67
CA GLU A 17 7.73 3.70 -0.52
C GLU A 17 6.95 3.53 0.80
N LYS A 18 5.72 4.04 0.85
CA LYS A 18 4.89 3.92 2.06
C LYS A 18 4.47 2.48 2.35
N LEU A 19 4.28 1.65 1.33
CA LEU A 19 4.03 0.21 1.52
C LEU A 19 5.28 -0.52 2.01
N ASP A 20 6.46 -0.09 1.60
CA ASP A 20 7.74 -0.60 2.12
C ASP A 20 7.92 -0.23 3.61
N ASP A 21 7.57 0.99 3.99
CA ASP A 21 7.54 1.44 5.39
C ASP A 21 6.61 0.56 6.24
N ILE A 22 5.40 0.28 5.74
CA ILE A 22 4.42 -0.60 6.42
C ILE A 22 4.97 -2.02 6.57
N THR A 23 5.58 -2.55 5.51
CA THR A 23 6.15 -3.90 5.50
C THR A 23 7.28 -4.01 6.50
N THR A 24 8.17 -3.01 6.53
CA THR A 24 9.27 -2.92 7.50
C THR A 24 8.74 -2.85 8.92
N ALA A 25 7.77 -1.98 9.19
CA ALA A 25 7.17 -1.84 10.53
C ALA A 25 6.49 -3.14 10.99
N HIS A 26 5.77 -3.82 10.09
CA HIS A 26 5.14 -5.10 10.40
C HIS A 26 6.18 -6.20 10.67
N THR A 27 7.27 -6.23 9.89
CA THR A 27 8.36 -7.19 10.09
C THR A 27 9.00 -7.02 11.45
N TRP A 28 9.38 -5.79 11.82
CA TRP A 28 9.95 -5.52 13.15
C TRP A 28 8.98 -5.85 14.29
N PHE A 29 7.69 -5.59 14.09
CA PHE A 29 6.67 -5.97 15.05
C PHE A 29 6.60 -7.48 15.25
N VAL A 30 6.60 -8.26 14.16
CA VAL A 30 6.55 -9.72 14.21
C VAL A 30 7.82 -10.28 14.86
N ASP A 31 8.99 -9.86 14.39
CA ASP A 31 10.28 -10.33 14.91
C ASP A 31 10.45 -10.02 16.40
N GLY A 32 9.93 -8.87 16.88
CA GLY A 32 9.99 -8.49 18.29
C GLY A 32 8.98 -9.22 19.19
N ASN A 33 7.85 -9.67 18.66
CA ASN A 33 6.77 -10.26 19.46
C ASN A 33 6.66 -11.78 19.36
N TYR A 34 7.11 -12.38 18.25
CA TYR A 34 7.01 -13.80 17.93
C TYR A 34 8.40 -14.45 17.96
N VAL A 35 9.12 -14.27 19.07
CA VAL A 35 10.49 -14.78 19.26
C VAL A 35 10.52 -16.29 19.57
N LEU A 36 9.39 -16.85 20.01
CA LEU A 36 9.25 -18.28 20.30
C LEU A 36 8.61 -18.98 19.10
N ASP A 37 9.31 -19.97 18.56
CA ASP A 37 8.81 -20.81 17.45
C ASP A 37 7.66 -21.74 17.87
N ASP A 38 7.58 -22.08 19.16
CA ASP A 38 6.53 -22.94 19.71
C ASP A 38 6.12 -22.51 21.13
N ILE A 39 4.87 -22.79 21.48
CA ILE A 39 4.31 -22.55 22.82
C ILE A 39 4.43 -23.85 23.61
N SER A 40 5.57 -24.04 24.27
CA SER A 40 5.90 -25.29 24.96
C SER A 40 5.45 -25.31 26.42
N SER A 41 5.20 -24.13 27.01
CA SER A 41 4.88 -23.98 28.43
C SER A 41 3.64 -23.14 28.68
N HIS A 42 3.05 -23.33 29.86
CA HIS A 42 1.93 -22.50 30.31
C HIS A 42 2.34 -21.04 30.58
N SER A 43 3.63 -20.79 30.80
CA SER A 43 4.18 -19.44 30.91
C SER A 43 4.21 -18.75 29.54
N ASP A 44 4.66 -19.47 28.51
CA ASP A 44 4.73 -18.98 27.13
C ASP A 44 3.33 -18.60 26.64
N LEU A 45 2.33 -19.45 26.94
CA LEU A 45 0.93 -19.17 26.60
C LEU A 45 0.40 -17.90 27.26
N LYS A 46 0.75 -17.67 28.53
CA LYS A 46 0.35 -16.45 29.26
C LYS A 46 1.01 -15.22 28.67
N GLU A 47 2.31 -15.28 28.40
CA GLU A 47 3.05 -14.17 27.79
C GLU A 47 2.46 -13.79 26.43
N TYR A 48 2.18 -14.78 25.58
CA TYR A 48 1.51 -14.57 24.30
C TYR A 48 0.12 -13.93 24.49
N GLY A 49 -0.67 -14.44 25.44
CA GLY A 49 -1.97 -13.88 25.79
C GLY A 49 -1.92 -12.41 26.24
N PHE A 50 -0.88 -12.01 26.98
CA PHE A 50 -0.69 -10.61 27.38
C PHE A 50 -0.38 -9.69 26.19
N LYS A 51 0.33 -10.18 25.18
CA LYS A 51 0.66 -9.42 23.96
C LYS A 51 -0.50 -9.31 22.97
N TYR A 52 -1.54 -10.14 23.09
CA TYR A 52 -2.68 -10.17 22.16
C TYR A 52 -3.32 -8.79 21.91
N LYS A 53 -3.49 -7.97 22.96
CA LYS A 53 -4.12 -6.64 22.80
C LYS A 53 -3.27 -5.73 21.89
N GLU A 54 -1.95 -5.78 22.07
CA GLU A 54 -1.00 -5.02 21.25
C GLU A 54 -1.01 -5.54 19.81
N HIS A 55 -1.00 -6.85 19.61
CA HIS A 55 -1.11 -7.47 18.28
C HIS A 55 -2.37 -7.03 17.54
N ARG A 56 -3.51 -7.04 18.23
CA ARG A 56 -4.78 -6.62 17.63
C ARG A 56 -4.76 -5.16 17.22
N ILE A 57 -4.20 -4.28 18.05
CA ILE A 57 -4.08 -2.84 17.73
C ILE A 57 -3.15 -2.65 16.53
N HIS A 58 -1.97 -3.26 16.54
CA HIS A 58 -1.01 -3.18 15.44
C HIS A 58 -1.61 -3.66 14.12
N ASN A 59 -2.21 -4.85 14.11
CA ASN A 59 -2.80 -5.42 12.89
C ASN A 59 -3.94 -4.56 12.34
N ASN A 60 -4.77 -3.96 13.20
CA ASN A 60 -5.79 -3.02 12.75
C ASN A 60 -5.18 -1.77 12.10
N HIS A 61 -4.15 -1.18 12.70
CA HIS A 61 -3.49 -0.01 12.11
C HIS A 61 -2.82 -0.33 10.76
N ILE A 62 -2.17 -1.49 10.65
CA ILE A 62 -1.59 -1.95 9.38
C ILE A 62 -2.68 -2.13 8.33
N LEU A 63 -3.81 -2.77 8.69
CA LEU A 63 -4.94 -2.95 7.78
C LEU A 63 -5.52 -1.60 7.31
N ASP A 64 -5.72 -0.65 8.23
CA ASP A 64 -6.23 0.68 7.90
C ASP A 64 -5.32 1.39 6.90
N LEU A 65 -4.00 1.33 7.10
CA LEU A 65 -3.02 1.91 6.18
C LEU A 65 -3.04 1.23 4.81
N LEU A 66 -3.10 -0.11 4.77
CA LEU A 66 -3.19 -0.85 3.52
C LEU A 66 -4.45 -0.45 2.74
N MET A 67 -5.60 -0.29 3.41
CA MET A 67 -6.85 0.16 2.78
C MET A 67 -6.72 1.57 2.19
N VAL A 68 -6.03 2.49 2.88
CA VAL A 68 -5.77 3.85 2.37
C VAL A 68 -4.93 3.81 1.10
N TYR A 69 -3.86 3.04 1.08
CA TYR A 69 -2.98 2.96 -0.10
C TYR A 69 -3.60 2.20 -1.26
N MET A 70 -4.42 1.18 -0.99
CA MET A 70 -5.24 0.53 -2.02
C MET A 70 -6.19 1.51 -2.68
N LYS A 71 -6.90 2.33 -1.89
CA LYS A 71 -7.76 3.39 -2.43
C LYS A 71 -6.95 4.40 -3.25
N ARG A 72 -5.73 4.76 -2.81
CA ARG A 72 -4.88 5.68 -3.57
C ARG A 72 -4.48 5.08 -4.93
N PHE A 73 -4.20 3.78 -5.00
CA PHE A 73 -3.99 3.11 -6.28
C PHE A 73 -5.22 3.16 -7.18
N ASP A 74 -6.41 2.90 -6.66
CA ASP A 74 -7.66 3.00 -7.44
C ASP A 74 -7.83 4.40 -8.04
N ASP A 75 -7.50 5.44 -7.27
CA ASP A 75 -7.57 6.83 -7.71
C ASP A 75 -6.51 7.12 -8.79
N LEU A 76 -5.27 6.65 -8.62
CA LEU A 76 -4.19 6.80 -9.61
C LEU A 76 -4.46 6.07 -10.93
N ILE A 77 -5.09 4.88 -10.86
CA ILE A 77 -5.50 4.13 -12.05
C ILE A 77 -6.54 4.92 -12.85
N LYS A 78 -7.55 5.50 -12.17
CA LYS A 78 -8.55 6.34 -12.84
C LYS A 78 -7.94 7.60 -13.47
N GLU A 79 -7.02 8.25 -12.77
CA GLU A 79 -6.28 9.41 -13.32
C GLU A 79 -5.51 9.01 -14.59
N PHE A 80 -4.86 7.84 -14.57
CA PHE A 80 -4.15 7.31 -15.74
C PHE A 80 -5.08 7.03 -16.93
N GLU A 81 -6.20 6.34 -16.70
CA GLU A 81 -7.21 6.05 -17.73
C GLU A 81 -7.76 7.32 -18.38
N GLN A 82 -7.95 8.39 -17.61
CA GLN A 82 -8.41 9.68 -18.13
C GLN A 82 -7.38 10.32 -19.07
N ILE A 83 -6.10 10.28 -18.71
CA ILE A 83 -5.01 10.78 -19.56
C ILE A 83 -4.89 9.96 -20.85
N GLU A 84 -4.99 8.63 -20.75
CA GLU A 84 -4.96 7.74 -21.92
C GLU A 84 -6.10 8.03 -22.88
N LYS A 85 -7.31 8.22 -22.36
CA LYS A 85 -8.49 8.58 -23.15
C LYS A 85 -8.33 9.94 -23.83
N ALA A 86 -7.92 10.96 -23.08
CA ALA A 86 -7.69 12.31 -23.63
C ALA A 86 -6.59 12.31 -24.70
N SER A 87 -5.53 11.53 -24.51
CA SER A 87 -4.47 11.38 -25.50
C SER A 87 -5.00 10.73 -26.78
N SER A 88 -5.93 9.78 -26.69
CA SER A 88 -6.49 9.05 -27.83
C SER A 88 -7.48 9.90 -28.64
N GLU A 89 -8.27 10.76 -27.99
CA GLU A 89 -9.21 11.67 -28.64
C GLU A 89 -8.50 12.75 -29.48
N ASN A 90 -7.35 13.25 -29.01
CA ASN A 90 -6.55 14.25 -29.73
C ASN A 90 -6.00 13.76 -31.08
N PHE A 91 -5.73 12.45 -31.24
CA PHE A 91 -5.28 11.90 -32.53
C PHE A 91 -6.40 11.80 -33.58
N GLY A 92 -7.67 11.80 -33.15
CA GLY A 92 -8.83 11.76 -34.06
C GLY A 92 -9.04 13.07 -34.82
N GLU A 93 -8.79 14.22 -34.19
CA GLU A 93 -9.00 15.54 -34.78
C GLU A 93 -7.91 15.97 -35.77
N GLU A 94 -6.65 15.55 -35.59
CA GLU A 94 -5.58 15.82 -36.57
C GLU A 94 -5.82 15.10 -37.91
N SER A 95 -6.50 13.95 -37.90
CA SER A 95 -6.77 13.16 -39.11
C SER A 95 -7.88 13.73 -40.02
N LEU A 96 -8.73 14.63 -39.49
CA LEU A 96 -9.84 15.25 -40.23
C LEU A 96 -9.46 16.61 -40.86
N ASN A 97 -8.24 17.11 -40.60
CA ASN A 97 -7.74 18.39 -41.10
C ASN A 97 -6.66 18.23 -42.19
N ALA A 98 -6.52 17.04 -42.80
CA ALA A 98 -5.56 16.73 -43.87
C ALA A 98 -6.22 16.46 -45.22
#